data_AF-A0A8T0I9N0-F1
#
_entry.id   AF-A0A8T0I9N0-F1
#
_cell.length_a   1.000
_cell.length_b   1.000
_cell.length_c   1.000
_cell.angle_alpha   90.00
_cell.angle_beta   90.00
_cell.angle_gamma   90.00
#
_symmetry.space_group_name_H-M   'P 1'
#
loop_
_entity.id
_entity.type
_entity.pdbx_description
1 polymer ?
#
loop_
_entity_poly.entity_id
_entity_poly.type
_entity_poly.pdbx_seq_one_letter_code
_entity_poly.pdbx_strand_id
1 'polypeptide(L)'
;MIVKYPFSGDVYSFAMVCYEILTGEVPYFEEKYQHEVKVLRGDCPKLCSQRPCNLKRLIGCCWSHDASIRPCFCEICEKLCCLKKLLLMPWKSFHAIRLFVHLFFCMA
;
A
#
# COMPACT_ATOMS: atom_id res chain seq x y z
N MET A 1 -9.06 26.41 -5.91
CA MET A 1 -9.59 25.09 -5.52
C MET A 1 -9.03 24.73 -4.16
N ILE A 2 -9.85 24.55 -3.13
CA ILE A 2 -9.39 24.05 -1.84
C ILE A 2 -9.26 22.53 -1.96
N VAL A 3 -8.04 22.01 -1.82
CA VAL A 3 -7.80 20.58 -1.81
C VAL A 3 -8.30 20.05 -0.45
N LYS A 4 -9.45 19.40 -0.44
CA LYS A 4 -10.12 18.95 0.79
C LYS A 4 -9.32 17.87 1.55
N TYR A 5 -8.36 17.23 0.89
CA TYR A 5 -7.44 16.24 1.45
C TYR A 5 -6.06 16.35 0.77
N PRO A 6 -5.16 17.24 1.24
CA PRO A 6 -3.95 17.59 0.50
C PRO A 6 -2.99 16.42 0.24
N PHE A 7 -3.01 15.40 1.11
CA PHE A 7 -2.08 14.26 1.07
C PHE A 7 -2.75 12.93 0.68
N SER A 8 -4.04 12.93 0.35
CA SER A 8 -4.75 11.68 0.02
C SER A 8 -4.23 11.04 -1.27
N GLY A 9 -3.66 11.84 -2.17
CA GLY A 9 -2.97 11.36 -3.37
C GLY A 9 -1.71 10.56 -3.01
N ASP A 10 -0.90 11.07 -2.08
CA ASP A 10 0.32 10.39 -1.62
C ASP A 10 0.01 9.07 -0.91
N VAL A 11 -1.09 9.02 -0.13
CA VAL A 11 -1.57 7.79 0.51
C VAL A 11 -1.99 6.73 -0.52
N TYR A 12 -2.56 7.16 -1.65
CA TYR A 12 -2.88 6.25 -2.75
C TYR A 12 -1.62 5.69 -3.40
N SER A 13 -0.65 6.56 -3.72
CA SER A 13 0.64 6.16 -4.29
C SER A 13 1.42 5.23 -3.35
N PHE A 14 1.36 5.47 -2.04
CA PHE A 14 1.92 4.58 -1.03
C PHE A 14 1.36 3.15 -1.12
N ALA A 15 0.05 3.00 -1.37
CA ALA A 15 -0.57 1.69 -1.55
C ALA A 15 -0.06 0.95 -2.80
N MET A 16 0.24 1.68 -3.88
CA MET A 16 0.82 1.11 -5.11
C MET A 16 2.25 0.65 -4.90
N VAL A 17 3.06 1.44 -4.19
CA VAL A 17 4.42 1.02 -3.77
C VAL A 17 4.34 -0.22 -2.87
N CYS A 18 3.40 -0.24 -1.92
CA CYS A 18 3.14 -1.43 -1.11
C CYS A 18 2.77 -2.64 -1.98
N TYR A 19 1.91 -2.48 -2.99
CA TYR A 19 1.59 -3.58 -3.90
C TYR A 19 2.85 -4.14 -4.56
N GLU A 20 3.65 -3.28 -5.18
CA GLU A 20 4.88 -3.68 -5.88
C GLU A 20 5.85 -4.43 -4.96
N ILE A 21 6.03 -3.98 -3.73
CA ILE A 21 6.90 -4.65 -2.74
C ILE A 21 6.36 -6.03 -2.35
N LEU A 22 5.04 -6.16 -2.23
CA LEU A 22 4.40 -7.38 -1.73
C LEU A 22 4.26 -8.45 -2.81
N THR A 23 4.07 -8.05 -4.06
CA THR A 23 3.89 -8.97 -5.20
C THR A 23 5.17 -9.15 -6.01
N GLY A 24 6.06 -8.15 -6.01
CA GLY A 24 7.19 -8.09 -6.95
C GLY A 24 6.77 -7.67 -8.36
N GLU A 25 5.54 -7.24 -8.54
CA GLU A 25 4.95 -6.90 -9.85
C GLU A 25 4.68 -5.39 -9.94
N VAL A 26 4.89 -4.83 -11.12
CA VAL A 26 4.53 -3.44 -11.39
C VAL A 26 2.99 -3.31 -11.45
N PRO A 27 2.37 -2.41 -10.68
CA PRO A 27 0.94 -2.15 -10.78
C PRO A 27 0.53 -1.84 -12.22
N TYR A 28 -0.54 -2.48 -12.70
CA TYR A 28 -1.08 -2.28 -14.06
C TYR A 28 -0.09 -2.53 -15.21
N PHE A 29 0.91 -3.41 -15.01
CA PHE A 29 1.94 -3.69 -16.02
C PHE A 29 1.40 -4.01 -17.42
N GLU A 30 0.32 -4.81 -17.50
CA GLU A 30 -0.32 -5.20 -18.77
C GLU A 30 -1.08 -4.06 -19.45
N GLU A 31 -1.32 -2.94 -18.75
CA GLU A 31 -2.23 -1.87 -19.18
C GLU A 31 -1.57 -0.50 -19.18
N LYS A 32 -0.39 -0.45 -19.80
CA LYS A 32 0.50 0.72 -19.90
C LYS A 32 -0.20 2.04 -20.27
N TYR A 33 -1.32 2.00 -21.01
CA TYR A 33 -2.04 3.18 -21.49
C TYR A 33 -3.48 3.32 -20.94
N GLN A 34 -3.94 2.44 -20.05
CA GLN A 34 -5.33 2.46 -19.54
C GLN A 34 -5.44 2.47 -18.01
N HIS A 35 -4.31 2.49 -17.30
CA HIS A 35 -4.29 2.51 -15.84
C HIS A 35 -5.10 3.68 -15.25
N GLU A 36 -5.04 4.88 -15.85
CA GLU A 36 -5.84 6.04 -15.42
C GLU A 36 -7.34 5.76 -15.44
N VAL A 37 -7.84 5.08 -16.48
CA VAL A 37 -9.25 4.71 -16.63
C VAL A 37 -9.66 3.72 -15.54
N LYS A 38 -8.79 2.76 -15.20
CA LYS A 38 -9.03 1.81 -14.12
C LYS A 38 -9.06 2.47 -12.75
N VAL A 39 -8.11 3.37 -12.48
CA VAL A 39 -8.08 4.16 -11.24
C VAL A 39 -9.37 4.97 -11.09
N LEU A 40 -9.83 5.60 -12.17
CA LEU A 40 -11.11 6.34 -12.21
C LEU A 40 -12.33 5.45 -12.01
N ARG A 41 -12.28 4.18 -12.43
CA ARG A 41 -13.34 3.18 -12.19
C ARG A 41 -13.29 2.52 -10.81
N GLY A 42 -12.22 2.76 -10.04
CA GLY A 42 -12.01 2.12 -8.74
C GLY A 42 -11.42 0.71 -8.85
N ASP A 43 -10.93 0.30 -10.02
CA ASP A 43 -10.30 -1.00 -10.23
C ASP A 43 -8.89 -1.02 -9.61
N CYS A 44 -8.70 -1.85 -8.59
CA CYS A 44 -7.42 -2.01 -7.89
C CYS A 44 -6.76 -3.37 -8.20
N PRO A 45 -5.41 -3.43 -8.25
CA PRO A 45 -4.69 -4.68 -8.42
C PRO A 45 -5.02 -5.68 -7.30
N LYS A 46 -5.14 -6.97 -7.62
CA LYS A 46 -5.53 -7.99 -6.64
C LYS A 46 -4.34 -8.32 -5.74
N LEU A 47 -4.37 -7.88 -4.49
CA LEU A 47 -3.43 -8.37 -3.47
C LEU A 47 -3.69 -9.86 -3.20
N CYS A 48 -2.64 -10.67 -3.36
CA CYS A 48 -2.67 -12.12 -3.15
C CYS A 48 -3.23 -12.49 -1.75
N SER A 49 -4.00 -13.59 -1.68
CA SER A 49 -4.72 -14.04 -0.48
C SER A 49 -3.82 -14.56 0.65
N GLN A 50 -2.55 -14.86 0.36
CA GLN A 50 -1.60 -15.40 1.33
C GLN A 50 -1.05 -14.36 2.33
N ARG A 51 -1.44 -13.08 2.20
CA ARG A 51 -0.96 -12.00 3.06
C ARG A 51 -1.81 -11.88 4.32
N PRO A 52 -1.24 -11.43 5.45
CA PRO A 52 -2.03 -11.15 6.64
C PRO A 52 -3.22 -10.24 6.33
N CYS A 53 -4.43 -10.68 6.73
CA CYS A 53 -5.68 -9.97 6.44
C CYS A 53 -5.64 -8.49 6.87
N ASN A 54 -4.92 -8.19 7.96
CA ASN A 54 -4.78 -6.82 8.47
C ASN A 54 -3.93 -5.91 7.58
N LEU A 55 -2.82 -6.40 7.02
CA LEU A 55 -1.99 -5.61 6.11
C LEU A 55 -2.72 -5.38 4.78
N LYS A 56 -3.35 -6.42 4.24
CA LYS A 56 -4.16 -6.32 3.02
C LYS A 56 -5.30 -5.31 3.19
N ARG A 57 -5.98 -5.32 4.34
CA ARG A 57 -7.03 -4.35 4.66
C ARG A 57 -6.49 -2.93 4.76
N LEU A 58 -5.35 -2.73 5.43
CA LEU A 58 -4.73 -1.40 5.55
C LEU A 58 -4.40 -0.80 4.18
N ILE A 59 -3.72 -1.57 3.32
CA ILE A 59 -3.39 -1.14 1.95
C ILE A 59 -4.68 -0.92 1.15
N GLY A 60 -5.67 -1.79 1.35
CA GLY A 60 -7.05 -1.65 0.88
C GLY A 60 -7.67 -0.28 1.13
N CYS A 61 -7.50 0.25 2.35
CA CYS A 61 -8.00 1.58 2.70
C CYS A 61 -7.18 2.71 2.07
N CYS A 62 -5.87 2.52 1.91
CA CYS A 62 -4.95 3.54 1.38
C CYS A 62 -5.23 3.87 -0.10
N TRP A 63 -5.62 2.88 -0.92
CA TRP A 63 -5.99 3.11 -2.32
C TRP A 63 -7.50 3.20 -2.57
N SER A 64 -8.29 3.54 -1.55
CA SER A 64 -9.73 3.73 -1.75
C SER A 64 -10.03 4.78 -2.82
N HIS A 65 -11.08 4.58 -3.62
CA HIS A 65 -11.54 5.58 -4.58
C HIS A 65 -11.95 6.88 -3.88
N ASP A 66 -12.66 6.78 -2.75
CA ASP A 66 -13.01 7.94 -1.91
C ASP A 66 -11.79 8.41 -1.11
N ALA A 67 -11.32 9.63 -1.39
CA ALA A 67 -10.19 10.25 -0.72
C ALA A 67 -10.42 10.52 0.78
N SER A 68 -11.67 10.67 1.21
CA SER A 68 -12.01 11.00 2.59
C SER A 68 -11.85 9.84 3.57
N ILE A 69 -11.93 8.61 3.06
CA ILE A 69 -11.77 7.40 3.86
C ILE A 69 -10.33 6.88 3.89
N ARG A 70 -9.44 7.50 3.11
CA ARG A 70 -8.01 7.15 3.12
C ARG A 70 -7.43 7.60 4.47
N PRO A 71 -6.75 6.70 5.21
CA PRO A 71 -6.15 7.06 6.48
C PRO A 71 -5.02 8.08 6.28
N CYS A 72 -4.76 8.90 7.29
CA CYS A 72 -3.56 9.74 7.28
C CYS A 72 -2.30 8.91 7.55
N PHE A 73 -1.13 9.42 7.18
CA PHE A 73 0.13 8.72 7.43
C PHE A 73 0.37 8.38 8.90
N CYS A 74 -0.10 9.21 9.84
CA CYS A 74 0.00 8.89 11.27
C CYS A 74 -0.72 7.57 11.62
N GLU A 75 -1.96 7.39 11.14
CA GLU A 75 -2.74 6.17 11.35
C GLU A 75 -2.13 4.96 10.63
N ILE A 76 -1.56 5.17 9.44
CA ILE A 76 -0.85 4.13 8.70
C ILE A 76 0.35 3.64 9.51
N CYS A 77 1.20 4.56 9.99
CA CYS A 77 2.38 4.24 10.80
C CYS A 77 2.00 3.50 12.08
N GLU A 78 0.97 3.95 12.80
CA GLU A 78 0.48 3.29 14.01
C GLU A 78 0.05 1.84 13.73
N LYS A 79 -0.77 1.64 12.69
CA LYS A 79 -1.22 0.30 12.29
C LYS A 79 -0.06 -0.60 11.85
N LEU A 80 0.91 -0.07 11.10
CA LEU A 80 2.10 -0.81 10.68
C LEU A 80 2.99 -1.19 11.88
N CYS A 81 3.17 -0.28 12.85
CA CYS A 81 3.89 -0.56 14.09
C CYS A 81 3.25 -1.71 14.87
N CYS A 82 1.92 -1.73 14.98
CA CYS A 82 1.19 -2.84 15.58
C CYS A 82 1.37 -4.16 14.81
N LEU A 83 1.45 -4.09 13.47
CA LEU A 83 1.69 -5.25 12.61
C LEU A 83 3.16 -5.70 12.56
N LYS A 84 4.11 -4.91 13.07
CA LYS A 84 5.56 -5.19 13.03
C LYS A 84 5.90 -6.59 13.56
N LYS A 85 5.23 -7.05 14.63
CA LYS A 85 5.42 -8.41 15.20
C LYS A 85 5.06 -9.53 14.20
N LEU A 86 4.09 -9.29 13.32
CA LEU A 86 3.62 -10.24 12.31
C LEU A 86 4.50 -10.21 11.04
N LEU A 87 5.07 -9.05 10.72
CA LEU A 87 5.96 -8.85 9.57
C LEU A 87 7.41 -9.29 9.84
N LEU A 88 7.82 -9.37 11.12
CA LEU A 88 9.13 -9.86 11.55
C LEU A 88 9.22 -11.39 11.65
N MET A 89 8.13 -12.13 11.37
CA MET A 89 8.21 -13.58 11.25
C MET A 89 9.05 -13.98 10.02
N PRO A 90 9.79 -15.11 10.07
CA PRO A 90 10.65 -15.54 8.97
C PRO A 90 9.77 -16.07 7.82
N TRP A 91 9.26 -15.16 6.99
CA TRP A 91 8.73 -15.49 5.69
C TRP A 91 9.89 -15.91 4.80
N LYS A 92 10.17 -17.22 4.74
CA LYS A 92 11.35 -17.83 4.08
C LYS A 92 11.52 -17.50 2.58
N SER A 93 10.60 -16.77 1.95
CA SER A 93 10.63 -16.49 0.51
C SER A 93 10.66 -15.01 0.10
N PHE A 94 10.77 -14.05 1.03
CA PHE A 94 10.65 -12.63 0.65
C PHE A 94 11.80 -11.76 1.18
N HIS A 95 12.87 -11.64 0.39
CA HIS A 95 13.96 -10.69 0.65
C HIS A 95 13.51 -9.22 0.53
N ALA A 96 12.49 -8.91 -0.30
CA ALA A 96 12.03 -7.54 -0.56
C ALA A 96 11.33 -6.85 0.64
N ILE A 97 10.58 -7.61 1.45
CA ILE A 97 9.89 -7.07 2.64
C ILE A 97 10.90 -6.65 3.71
N ARG A 98 12.00 -7.40 3.83
CA ARG A 98 13.06 -7.13 4.80
C ARG A 98 13.77 -5.81 4.49
N LEU A 99 13.97 -5.48 3.21
CA LEU A 99 14.52 -4.19 2.76
C LEU A 99 13.59 -3.01 3.06
N PHE A 100 12.27 -3.15 2.85
CA PHE A 100 11.33 -2.07 3.10
C PHE A 100 11.21 -1.71 4.59
N VAL A 101 11.11 -2.71 5.48
CA VAL A 101 11.06 -2.45 6.93
C VAL A 101 12.38 -1.84 7.42
N HIS A 102 13.52 -2.21 6.83
CA HIS A 102 14.81 -1.63 7.20
C HIS A 102 14.99 -0.19 6.67
N LEU A 103 14.54 0.10 5.45
CA LEU A 103 14.62 1.44 4.86
C LEU A 103 13.65 2.43 5.51
N PHE A 104 12.45 1.98 5.90
CA PHE A 104 11.48 2.84 6.58
C PHE A 104 11.80 3.07 8.07
N PHE A 105 12.55 2.18 8.73
CA PHE A 105 13.05 2.38 10.10
C PHE A 105 14.43 3.06 10.19
N CYS A 106 15.18 3.20 9.09
CA CYS A 106 16.47 3.94 9.08
C CYS A 106 16.33 5.43 8.76
N MET A 107 15.15 5.90 8.35
CA MET A 107 14.88 7.31 8.03
C MET A 107 13.99 7.99 9.08
N ALA A 108 13.80 7.37 10.24
CA ALA A 108 13.06 7.90 11.39
C ALA A 108 13.94 7.88 12.65
#